data_AF-A0A2K3DBC6-F1
#
_entry.id   AF-A0A2K3DBC6-F1
#
_cell.length_a   1.000
_cell.length_b   1.000
_cell.length_c   1.000
_cell.angle_alpha   90.00
_cell.angle_beta   90.00
_cell.angle_gamma   90.00
#
_symmetry.space_group_name_H-M   'P 1'
#
loop_
_entity.id
_entity.type
_entity.pdbx_description
1 polymer ?
#
loop_
_entity_poly.entity_id
_entity_poly.type
_entity_poly.pdbx_seq_one_letter_code
_entity_poly.pdbx_strand_id
1 'polypeptide(L)'
;MNLSLAQRHRLLCLAASSGHLPSLDAALAHCGCTLTSGALTSAAAGGSVAACERLLGAGAPASCEVAAAAVGHMPVLRLLLDRTRLSKAESSYTASCAAAARAGQLPALQLLLDSPASGAVRARVIRNSAAGACAGGQREILAWLQQAHGYSSSLGDAVAAARGGQVALLEQLLQQVLQPDRLESELASGGNAAKQPLYRRWIVLEAITAGCPVEVLQRHHDRLWSVAANANEARSEDAAAAEAAASSNKIRRQLLLATAGSGTACWGRKLDFFMSAWGPDGVARELQQRFDLTAFCNAAALRPDYAQRLRRLHAAGMPLGVQALRYAARFGHIDALKYLLDEAGAPAAAIDTAFVRSYVSERGPQLADSQLLRLLKERGYAFTAADVKAAARWGWPDEPLIALIQMAVDGGAEDANGSDWSAAFNYAAIGGASTCVLQALRVRGAAVDLAAVAKGGSEEALDWAAAELEAEGQGGSSDGGALLTPLRESEVQCVHERGNLAALHWLHRRGLLDGRSVSWLAGRVELGAAPAAAGGVER
;
A
#
# COMPACT_ATOMS: atom_id res chain seq x y z
N MET A 1 14.00 -26.09 -9.36
CA MET A 1 14.12 -24.61 -9.32
C MET A 1 14.05 -24.12 -7.88
N ASN A 2 15.07 -23.43 -7.38
CA ASN A 2 15.20 -23.10 -5.95
C ASN A 2 14.49 -21.79 -5.54
N LEU A 3 13.91 -21.05 -6.49
CA LEU A 3 13.23 -19.80 -6.22
C LEU A 3 11.74 -20.04 -5.87
N SER A 4 11.24 -19.34 -4.85
CA SER A 4 9.81 -19.33 -4.51
C SER A 4 8.99 -18.59 -5.58
N LEU A 5 7.67 -18.79 -5.61
CA LEU A 5 6.79 -18.12 -6.58
C LEU A 5 6.95 -16.59 -6.56
N ALA A 6 7.01 -15.99 -5.38
CA ALA A 6 7.20 -14.55 -5.23
C ALA A 6 8.54 -14.06 -5.78
N GLN A 7 9.63 -14.81 -5.51
CA GLN A 7 10.96 -14.50 -6.02
C GLN A 7 11.02 -14.59 -7.55
N ARG A 8 10.31 -15.55 -8.15
CA ARG A 8 10.24 -15.71 -9.62
C ARG A 8 9.45 -14.59 -10.29
N HIS A 9 8.33 -14.17 -9.71
CA HIS A 9 7.63 -12.96 -10.17
C HIS A 9 8.54 -11.72 -10.06
N ARG A 10 9.35 -11.60 -9.00
CA ARG A 10 10.30 -10.49 -8.85
C ARG A 10 11.41 -10.54 -9.90
N LEU A 11 11.95 -11.72 -10.17
CA LEU A 11 12.95 -11.95 -11.22
C LEU A 11 12.40 -11.54 -12.60
N LEU A 12 11.16 -11.93 -12.92
CA LEU A 12 10.49 -11.50 -14.16
C LEU A 12 10.36 -9.98 -14.23
N CYS A 13 9.95 -9.31 -13.14
CA CYS A 13 9.88 -7.85 -13.10
C CYS A 13 11.24 -7.19 -13.35
N LEU A 14 12.31 -7.73 -12.75
CA LEU A 14 13.67 -7.22 -12.93
C LEU A 14 14.16 -7.41 -14.37
N ALA A 15 14.01 -8.62 -14.93
CA ALA A 15 14.35 -8.92 -16.31
C ALA A 15 13.59 -8.01 -17.29
N ALA A 16 12.29 -7.81 -17.06
CA ALA A 16 11.44 -6.91 -17.84
C ALA A 16 11.92 -5.46 -17.79
N SER A 17 12.29 -4.95 -16.61
CA SER A 17 12.79 -3.57 -16.45
C SER A 17 14.20 -3.34 -17.01
N SER A 18 15.00 -4.40 -17.17
CA SER A 18 16.40 -4.29 -17.64
C SER A 18 16.54 -3.88 -19.11
N GLY A 19 15.48 -4.06 -19.90
CA GLY A 19 15.51 -3.87 -21.36
C GLY A 19 16.30 -4.93 -22.13
N HIS A 20 16.91 -5.91 -21.47
CA HIS A 20 17.68 -6.98 -22.10
C HIS A 20 16.79 -8.16 -22.51
N LEU A 21 16.31 -8.15 -23.76
CA LEU A 21 15.35 -9.14 -24.29
C LEU A 21 15.79 -10.61 -24.10
N PRO A 22 17.07 -11.00 -24.33
CA PRO A 22 17.49 -12.40 -24.09
C PRO A 22 17.35 -12.83 -22.63
N SER A 23 17.57 -11.92 -21.67
CA SER A 23 17.37 -12.23 -20.25
C SER A 23 15.89 -12.37 -19.91
N LEU A 24 15.03 -11.57 -20.54
CA LEU A 24 13.59 -11.71 -20.41
C LEU A 24 13.11 -13.03 -21.03
N ASP A 25 13.59 -13.41 -22.21
CA ASP A 25 13.24 -14.68 -22.85
C ASP A 25 13.66 -15.88 -22.01
N ALA A 26 14.88 -15.86 -21.47
CA ALA A 26 15.35 -16.89 -20.56
C ALA A 26 14.47 -16.95 -19.29
N ALA A 27 14.10 -15.80 -18.73
CA ALA A 27 13.20 -15.75 -17.58
C ALA A 27 11.80 -16.29 -17.92
N LEU A 28 11.24 -15.94 -19.08
CA LEU A 28 9.92 -16.43 -19.52
C LEU A 28 9.93 -17.95 -19.76
N ALA A 29 10.98 -18.48 -20.36
CA ALA A 29 11.13 -19.90 -20.63
C ALA A 29 11.32 -20.73 -19.34
N HIS A 30 11.99 -20.16 -18.34
CA HIS A 30 12.46 -20.92 -17.18
C HIS A 30 11.94 -20.44 -15.84
N CYS A 31 11.07 -19.44 -15.71
CA CYS A 31 10.52 -19.06 -14.40
C CYS A 31 9.44 -20.02 -13.91
N GLY A 32 8.72 -20.74 -14.78
CA GLY A 32 7.68 -21.67 -14.35
C GLY A 32 6.63 -21.01 -13.44
N CYS A 33 6.26 -19.76 -13.75
CA CYS A 33 5.15 -19.06 -13.13
C CYS A 33 4.31 -18.35 -14.18
N THR A 34 3.05 -18.06 -13.87
CA THR A 34 2.18 -17.30 -14.78
C THR A 34 2.59 -15.82 -14.85
N LEU A 35 2.17 -15.14 -15.91
CA LEU A 35 2.46 -13.71 -16.08
C LEU A 35 1.52 -12.84 -15.27
N THR A 36 2.10 -11.86 -14.58
CA THR A 36 1.37 -10.83 -13.83
C THR A 36 1.50 -9.48 -14.52
N SER A 37 0.60 -8.54 -14.21
CA SER A 37 0.69 -7.16 -14.70
C SER A 37 1.95 -6.44 -14.21
N GLY A 38 2.58 -6.92 -13.13
CA GLY A 38 3.82 -6.35 -12.58
C GLY A 38 4.99 -6.39 -13.55
N ALA A 39 5.14 -7.47 -14.33
CA ALA A 39 6.21 -7.58 -15.31
C ALA A 39 6.04 -6.56 -16.45
N LEU A 40 4.82 -6.44 -16.99
CA LEU A 40 4.51 -5.45 -18.03
C LEU A 40 4.64 -4.00 -17.50
N THR A 41 4.21 -3.75 -16.26
CA THR A 41 4.39 -2.45 -15.60
C THR A 41 5.88 -2.10 -15.46
N SER A 42 6.71 -3.08 -15.11
CA SER A 42 8.15 -2.90 -14.95
C SER A 42 8.86 -2.64 -16.29
N ALA A 43 8.50 -3.39 -17.35
CA ALA A 43 8.99 -3.12 -18.71
C ALA A 43 8.56 -1.73 -19.20
N ALA A 44 7.31 -1.33 -18.92
CA ALA A 44 6.79 -0.04 -19.32
C ALA A 44 7.48 1.12 -18.59
N ALA A 45 7.75 0.96 -17.30
CA ALA A 45 8.53 1.91 -16.51
C ALA A 45 9.99 1.99 -16.97
N GLY A 46 10.58 0.87 -17.43
CA GLY A 46 11.92 0.82 -18.01
C GLY A 46 12.02 1.25 -19.48
N GLY A 47 10.89 1.54 -20.13
CA GLY A 47 10.86 2.07 -21.50
C GLY A 47 11.17 1.08 -22.62
N SER A 48 11.23 -0.22 -22.35
CA SER A 48 11.59 -1.23 -23.36
C SER A 48 10.37 -1.69 -24.16
N VAL A 49 10.27 -1.21 -25.41
CA VAL A 49 9.23 -1.61 -26.37
C VAL A 49 9.27 -3.11 -26.65
N ALA A 50 10.46 -3.65 -26.92
CA ALA A 50 10.65 -5.07 -27.21
C ALA A 50 10.21 -5.97 -26.04
N ALA A 51 10.52 -5.57 -24.80
CA ALA A 51 10.06 -6.30 -23.61
C ALA A 51 8.53 -6.26 -23.48
N CYS A 52 7.91 -5.09 -23.70
CA CYS A 52 6.45 -4.94 -23.68
C CYS A 52 5.77 -5.80 -24.77
N GLU A 53 6.28 -5.79 -26.01
CA GLU A 53 5.79 -6.64 -27.11
C GLU A 53 5.85 -8.11 -26.75
N ARG A 54 7.00 -8.54 -26.24
CA ARG A 54 7.24 -9.92 -25.87
C ARG A 54 6.30 -10.40 -24.76
N LEU A 55 6.07 -9.56 -23.75
CA LEU A 55 5.15 -9.85 -22.63
C LEU A 55 3.68 -9.87 -23.07
N LEU A 56 3.25 -8.94 -23.93
CA LEU A 56 1.90 -8.94 -24.47
C LEU A 56 1.65 -10.16 -25.38
N GLY A 57 2.63 -10.51 -26.22
CA GLY A 57 2.59 -11.72 -27.04
C GLY A 57 2.55 -13.01 -26.21
N ALA A 58 3.13 -12.98 -25.00
CA ALA A 58 3.06 -14.08 -24.04
C ALA A 58 1.76 -14.12 -23.22
N GLY A 59 0.84 -13.18 -23.41
CA GLY A 59 -0.44 -13.13 -22.69
C GLY A 59 -0.42 -12.41 -21.35
N ALA A 60 0.54 -11.52 -21.10
CA ALA A 60 0.53 -10.68 -19.90
C ALA A 60 -0.73 -9.79 -19.84
N PRO A 61 -1.37 -9.62 -18.67
CA PRO A 61 -2.58 -8.81 -18.56
C PRO A 61 -2.30 -7.32 -18.80
N ALA A 62 -3.07 -6.75 -19.73
CA ALA A 62 -3.00 -5.35 -20.15
C ALA A 62 -3.56 -4.37 -19.08
N SER A 63 -2.70 -3.68 -18.32
CA SER A 63 -3.12 -2.64 -17.35
C SER A 63 -1.96 -1.77 -16.83
N CYS A 64 -1.20 -1.12 -17.73
CA CYS A 64 0.10 -0.54 -17.38
C CYS A 64 0.38 0.86 -17.97
N GLU A 65 -0.63 1.51 -18.58
CA GLU A 65 -0.45 2.79 -19.30
C GLU A 65 0.02 3.92 -18.38
N VAL A 66 -0.37 3.88 -17.11
CA VAL A 66 -0.02 4.90 -16.11
C VAL A 66 1.50 5.01 -15.94
N ALA A 67 2.21 3.86 -15.92
CA ALA A 67 3.66 3.86 -15.76
C ALA A 67 4.37 4.45 -16.98
N ALA A 68 4.00 4.04 -18.19
CA ALA A 68 4.55 4.59 -19.43
C ALA A 68 4.27 6.10 -19.58
N ALA A 69 3.06 6.53 -19.22
CA ALA A 69 2.63 7.92 -19.26
C ALA A 69 3.39 8.80 -18.24
N ALA A 70 3.61 8.30 -17.03
CA ALA A 70 4.35 9.02 -15.99
C ALA A 70 5.83 9.23 -16.37
N VAL A 71 6.47 8.23 -16.99
CA VAL A 71 7.89 8.32 -17.38
C VAL A 71 8.06 9.03 -18.73
N GLY A 72 7.02 9.06 -19.58
CA GLY A 72 7.05 9.73 -20.88
C GLY A 72 7.60 8.87 -22.02
N HIS A 73 7.64 7.55 -21.86
CA HIS A 73 8.12 6.64 -22.91
C HIS A 73 7.09 6.52 -24.04
N MET A 74 7.12 7.47 -24.97
CA MET A 74 6.15 7.59 -26.08
C MET A 74 5.98 6.32 -26.93
N PRO A 75 7.04 5.61 -27.35
CA PRO A 75 6.87 4.38 -28.13
C PRO A 75 6.13 3.28 -27.37
N VAL A 76 6.45 3.10 -26.09
CA VAL A 76 5.76 2.15 -25.21
C VAL A 76 4.32 2.58 -24.99
N LEU A 77 4.08 3.86 -24.71
CA LEU A 77 2.73 4.38 -24.50
C LEU A 77 1.83 4.14 -25.72
N ARG A 78 2.31 4.46 -26.93
CA ARG A 78 1.58 4.18 -28.18
C ARG A 78 1.26 2.70 -28.33
N LEU A 79 2.26 1.86 -28.15
CA LEU A 79 2.10 0.41 -28.23
C LEU A 79 1.03 -0.12 -27.28
N LEU A 80 1.05 0.36 -26.03
CA LEU A 80 0.05 -0.01 -25.04
C LEU A 80 -1.33 0.48 -25.47
N LEU A 81 -1.48 1.75 -25.88
CA LEU A 81 -2.76 2.29 -26.33
C LEU A 81 -3.35 1.50 -27.52
N ASP A 82 -2.52 1.09 -28.47
CA ASP A 82 -2.91 0.32 -29.64
C ASP A 82 -3.37 -1.10 -29.27
N ARG A 83 -2.66 -1.75 -28.35
CA ARG A 83 -2.89 -3.15 -27.96
C ARG A 83 -3.96 -3.32 -26.88
N THR A 84 -4.04 -2.41 -25.92
CA THR A 84 -4.98 -2.48 -24.80
C THR A 84 -6.32 -1.80 -25.11
N ARG A 85 -6.38 -1.03 -26.21
CA ARG A 85 -7.51 -0.15 -26.58
C ARG A 85 -8.00 0.60 -25.34
N LEU A 86 -7.17 1.49 -24.80
CA LEU A 86 -7.43 2.35 -23.61
C LEU A 86 -8.48 1.74 -22.70
N SER A 87 -8.07 1.00 -21.66
CA SER A 87 -8.98 0.26 -20.78
C SER A 87 -10.32 1.00 -20.65
N LYS A 88 -11.43 0.39 -21.07
CA LYS A 88 -12.76 1.04 -21.07
C LYS A 88 -13.14 1.64 -19.71
N ALA A 89 -12.40 1.26 -18.65
CA ALA A 89 -12.39 1.90 -17.35
C ALA A 89 -11.82 3.34 -17.42
N GLU A 90 -12.74 4.30 -17.34
CA GLU A 90 -12.45 5.74 -17.25
C GLU A 90 -11.44 6.10 -16.13
N SER A 91 -11.39 5.33 -15.05
CA SER A 91 -10.49 5.54 -13.91
C SER A 91 -9.01 5.42 -14.30
N SER A 92 -8.63 4.39 -15.06
CA SER A 92 -7.24 4.17 -15.48
C SER A 92 -6.78 5.23 -16.48
N TYR A 93 -7.64 5.59 -17.44
CA TYR A 93 -7.36 6.66 -18.39
C TYR A 93 -7.12 8.00 -17.69
N THR A 94 -8.00 8.35 -16.73
CA THR A 94 -7.86 9.58 -15.93
C THR A 94 -6.56 9.56 -15.11
N ALA A 95 -6.19 8.42 -14.54
CA ALA A 95 -4.95 8.26 -13.79
C ALA A 95 -3.70 8.46 -14.66
N SER A 96 -3.69 7.91 -15.89
CA SER A 96 -2.59 8.08 -16.85
C SER A 96 -2.39 9.55 -17.24
N CYS A 97 -3.47 10.27 -17.56
CA CYS A 97 -3.39 11.70 -17.89
C CYS A 97 -2.87 12.54 -16.71
N ALA A 98 -3.39 12.28 -15.49
CA ALA A 98 -2.94 12.99 -14.30
C ALA A 98 -1.47 12.67 -13.95
N ALA A 99 -1.02 11.44 -14.18
CA ALA A 99 0.36 11.03 -13.96
C ALA A 99 1.33 11.68 -14.96
N ALA A 100 1.01 11.67 -16.26
CA ALA A 100 1.79 12.37 -17.28
C ALA A 100 1.87 13.89 -16.99
N ALA A 101 0.74 14.50 -16.64
CA ALA A 101 0.67 15.91 -16.31
C ALA A 101 1.49 16.25 -15.06
N ARG A 102 1.47 15.41 -14.02
CA ARG A 102 2.29 15.60 -12.81
C ARG A 102 3.78 15.48 -13.09
N ALA A 103 4.16 14.54 -13.94
CA ALA A 103 5.56 14.30 -14.28
C ALA A 103 6.12 15.26 -15.34
N GLY A 104 5.31 16.17 -15.90
CA GLY A 104 5.77 17.13 -16.90
C GLY A 104 5.82 16.57 -18.33
N GLN A 105 5.19 15.43 -18.59
CA GLN A 105 5.25 14.73 -19.88
C GLN A 105 4.20 15.25 -20.86
N LEU A 106 4.38 16.48 -21.37
CA LEU A 106 3.44 17.12 -22.29
C LEU A 106 3.13 16.27 -23.55
N PRO A 107 4.11 15.65 -24.25
CA PRO A 107 3.81 14.82 -25.42
C PRO A 107 2.96 13.59 -25.09
N ALA A 108 3.19 12.97 -23.93
CA ALA A 108 2.39 11.82 -23.48
C ALA A 108 0.96 12.25 -23.14
N LEU A 109 0.80 13.41 -22.50
CA LEU A 109 -0.50 13.98 -22.19
C LEU A 109 -1.28 14.36 -23.46
N GLN A 110 -0.62 14.95 -24.46
CA GLN A 110 -1.23 15.26 -25.76
C GLN A 110 -1.77 14.01 -26.44
N LEU A 111 -0.92 12.97 -26.57
CA LEU A 111 -1.32 11.69 -27.15
C LEU A 111 -2.52 11.06 -26.42
N LEU A 112 -2.54 11.14 -25.08
CA LEU A 112 -3.66 10.63 -24.30
C LEU A 112 -4.94 11.44 -24.54
N LEU A 113 -4.85 12.77 -24.60
CA LEU A 113 -6.00 13.67 -24.79
C LEU A 113 -6.51 13.74 -26.23
N ASP A 114 -5.77 13.20 -27.20
CA ASP A 114 -6.22 12.97 -28.59
C ASP A 114 -7.28 11.85 -28.68
N SER A 115 -7.52 11.12 -27.59
CA SER A 115 -8.56 10.09 -27.46
C SER A 115 -9.99 10.65 -27.57
N PRO A 116 -10.98 9.87 -28.08
CA PRO A 116 -12.34 10.33 -28.41
C PRO A 116 -13.25 10.68 -27.21
N ALA A 117 -12.71 10.87 -26.01
CA ALA A 117 -13.50 11.29 -24.85
C ALA A 117 -14.24 12.60 -25.16
N SER A 118 -15.57 12.61 -24.95
CA SER A 118 -16.45 13.75 -25.23
C SER A 118 -17.25 14.16 -24.01
N GLY A 119 -17.75 15.40 -24.02
CA GLY A 119 -18.62 15.94 -22.97
C GLY A 119 -18.00 15.94 -21.56
N ALA A 120 -18.78 15.51 -20.57
CA ALA A 120 -18.41 15.58 -19.15
C ALA A 120 -17.17 14.75 -18.77
N VAL A 121 -16.94 13.63 -19.47
CA VAL A 121 -15.76 12.78 -19.28
C VAL A 121 -14.49 13.55 -19.63
N ARG A 122 -14.49 14.23 -20.78
CA ARG A 122 -13.34 15.04 -21.22
C ARG A 122 -13.04 16.16 -20.23
N ALA A 123 -14.08 16.87 -19.77
CA ALA A 123 -13.93 17.93 -18.77
C ALA A 123 -13.34 17.40 -17.45
N ARG A 124 -13.79 16.22 -16.99
CA ARG A 124 -13.23 15.57 -15.80
C ARG A 124 -11.76 15.17 -15.99
N VAL A 125 -11.39 14.64 -17.15
CA VAL A 125 -10.00 14.25 -17.44
C VAL A 125 -9.10 15.48 -17.47
N ILE A 126 -9.49 16.54 -18.19
CA ILE A 126 -8.75 17.81 -18.25
C ILE A 126 -8.55 18.39 -16.84
N ARG A 127 -9.59 18.42 -16.00
CA ARG A 127 -9.49 18.88 -14.61
C ARG A 127 -8.52 18.05 -13.78
N ASN A 128 -8.53 16.72 -13.93
CA ASN A 128 -7.58 15.86 -13.22
C ASN A 128 -6.13 16.02 -13.75
N SER A 129 -5.96 16.25 -15.05
CA SER A 129 -4.65 16.59 -15.64
C SER A 129 -4.14 17.92 -15.09
N ALA A 130 -4.99 18.95 -15.00
CA ALA A 130 -4.63 20.23 -14.41
C ALA A 130 -4.24 20.10 -12.94
N ALA A 131 -5.01 19.34 -12.14
CA ALA A 131 -4.64 19.03 -10.76
C ALA A 131 -3.32 18.26 -10.67
N GLY A 132 -3.07 17.31 -11.57
CA GLY A 132 -1.80 16.60 -11.72
C GLY A 132 -0.63 17.56 -11.97
N ALA A 133 -0.76 18.41 -12.99
CA ALA A 133 0.21 19.46 -13.34
C ALA A 133 0.47 20.40 -12.16
N CYS A 134 -0.58 20.83 -11.45
CA CYS A 134 -0.45 21.69 -10.29
C CYS A 134 0.30 21.02 -9.14
N ALA A 135 0.00 19.76 -8.83
CA ALA A 135 0.73 18.99 -7.82
C ALA A 135 2.21 18.77 -8.20
N GLY A 136 2.51 18.65 -9.50
CA GLY A 136 3.86 18.49 -10.03
C GLY A 136 4.62 19.81 -10.28
N GLY A 137 3.96 20.97 -10.15
CA GLY A 137 4.57 22.27 -10.44
C GLY A 137 4.70 22.60 -11.93
N GLN A 138 3.99 21.88 -12.81
CA GLN A 138 4.13 21.94 -14.27
C GLN A 138 3.33 23.11 -14.86
N ARG A 139 3.89 24.32 -14.75
CA ARG A 139 3.28 25.58 -15.23
C ARG A 139 2.95 25.57 -16.72
N GLU A 140 3.86 25.03 -17.54
CA GLU A 140 3.70 24.97 -18.99
C GLU A 140 2.51 24.10 -19.40
N ILE A 141 2.34 22.95 -18.74
CA ILE A 141 1.18 22.06 -19.00
C ILE A 141 -0.11 22.75 -18.58
N LEU A 142 -0.14 23.44 -17.44
CA LEU A 142 -1.33 24.17 -17.02
C LEU A 142 -1.68 25.29 -18.02
N ALA A 143 -0.70 26.06 -18.47
CA ALA A 143 -0.90 27.10 -19.48
C ALA A 143 -1.41 26.50 -20.81
N TRP A 144 -0.85 25.36 -21.23
CA TRP A 144 -1.31 24.63 -22.41
C TRP A 144 -2.76 24.16 -22.26
N LEU A 145 -3.16 23.60 -21.11
CA LEU A 145 -4.55 23.20 -20.85
C LEU A 145 -5.50 24.40 -20.90
N GLN A 146 -5.09 25.56 -20.39
CA GLN A 146 -5.87 26.80 -20.45
C GLN A 146 -6.06 27.28 -21.89
N GLN A 147 -4.98 27.29 -22.69
CA GLN A 147 -4.99 27.80 -24.06
C GLN A 147 -5.67 26.84 -25.05
N ALA A 148 -5.31 25.56 -25.04
CA ALA A 148 -5.75 24.57 -26.02
C ALA A 148 -7.12 23.98 -25.69
N HIS A 149 -7.52 23.95 -24.42
CA HIS A 149 -8.76 23.31 -23.96
C HIS A 149 -9.71 24.25 -23.22
N GLY A 150 -9.40 25.56 -23.16
CA GLY A 150 -10.23 26.56 -22.47
C GLY A 150 -10.38 26.29 -20.96
N TYR A 151 -9.44 25.54 -20.37
CA TYR A 151 -9.53 25.17 -18.96
C TYR A 151 -9.46 26.42 -18.06
N SER A 152 -10.37 26.52 -17.10
CA SER A 152 -10.37 27.58 -16.10
C SER A 152 -9.89 27.06 -14.75
N SER A 153 -8.83 27.68 -14.22
CA SER A 153 -8.26 27.30 -12.93
C SER A 153 -9.26 27.48 -11.79
N SER A 154 -9.20 26.54 -10.85
CA SER A 154 -10.12 26.37 -9.73
C SER A 154 -9.38 26.31 -8.39
N LEU A 155 -10.12 26.43 -7.28
CA LEU A 155 -9.57 26.16 -5.95
C LEU A 155 -9.00 24.74 -5.81
N GLY A 156 -9.52 23.76 -6.59
CA GLY A 156 -8.97 22.41 -6.62
C GLY A 156 -7.54 22.35 -7.14
N ASP A 157 -7.19 23.21 -8.10
CA ASP A 157 -5.83 23.34 -8.62
C ASP A 157 -4.89 23.93 -7.57
N ALA A 158 -5.36 24.92 -6.82
CA ALA A 158 -4.62 25.49 -5.69
C ALA A 158 -4.39 24.44 -4.58
N VAL A 159 -5.39 23.63 -4.24
CA VAL A 159 -5.24 22.51 -3.30
C VAL A 159 -4.19 21.52 -3.78
N ALA A 160 -4.21 21.15 -5.07
CA ALA A 160 -3.23 20.24 -5.64
C ALA A 160 -1.80 20.82 -5.59
N ALA A 161 -1.63 22.10 -5.98
CA ALA A 161 -0.35 22.80 -5.88
C ALA A 161 0.16 22.89 -4.44
N ALA A 162 -0.72 23.22 -3.49
CA ALA A 162 -0.37 23.30 -2.07
C ALA A 162 0.07 21.94 -1.49
N ARG A 163 -0.67 20.86 -1.79
CA ARG A 163 -0.29 19.49 -1.38
C ARG A 163 1.03 19.03 -1.99
N GLY A 164 1.32 19.46 -3.23
CA GLY A 164 2.60 19.23 -3.90
C GLY A 164 3.74 20.13 -3.43
N GLY A 165 3.48 21.10 -2.53
CA GLY A 165 4.48 22.06 -2.06
C GLY A 165 4.90 23.10 -3.10
N GLN A 166 4.12 23.26 -4.17
CA GLN A 166 4.44 24.12 -5.32
C GLN A 166 4.09 25.59 -5.04
N VAL A 167 4.83 26.22 -4.12
CA VAL A 167 4.51 27.55 -3.57
C VAL A 167 4.31 28.61 -4.65
N ALA A 168 5.24 28.69 -5.61
CA ALA A 168 5.18 29.74 -6.63
C ALA A 168 3.98 29.56 -7.59
N LEU A 169 3.56 28.33 -7.88
CA LEU A 169 2.35 28.07 -8.67
C LEU A 169 1.08 28.29 -7.83
N LEU A 170 1.09 27.85 -6.57
CA LEU A 170 0.02 28.12 -5.62
C LEU A 170 -0.27 29.62 -5.51
N GLU A 171 0.75 30.47 -5.32
CA GLU A 171 0.57 31.91 -5.17
C GLU A 171 -0.07 32.54 -6.42
N GLN A 172 0.40 32.14 -7.61
CA GLN A 172 -0.21 32.56 -8.87
C GLN A 172 -1.69 32.14 -8.94
N LEU A 173 -2.00 30.89 -8.58
CA LEU A 173 -3.37 30.38 -8.59
C LEU A 173 -4.25 31.13 -7.61
N LEU A 174 -3.79 31.38 -6.37
CA LEU A 174 -4.54 32.12 -5.36
C LEU A 174 -4.87 33.54 -5.80
N GLN A 175 -3.96 34.21 -6.51
CA GLN A 175 -4.22 35.54 -7.09
C GLN A 175 -5.34 35.50 -8.15
N GLN A 176 -5.45 34.41 -8.91
CA GLN A 176 -6.45 34.25 -9.97
C GLN A 176 -7.81 33.76 -9.45
N VAL A 177 -7.82 32.81 -8.51
CA VAL A 177 -9.06 32.14 -8.04
C VAL A 177 -9.73 32.83 -6.86
N LEU A 178 -9.01 33.68 -6.11
CA LEU A 178 -9.57 34.44 -5.00
C LEU A 178 -9.87 35.91 -5.36
N GLN A 179 -10.13 36.21 -6.63
CA GLN A 179 -10.53 37.55 -7.06
C GLN A 179 -11.98 37.86 -6.62
N PRO A 180 -12.28 39.09 -6.16
CA PRO A 180 -13.59 39.48 -5.64
C PRO A 180 -14.73 39.21 -6.64
N ASP A 181 -14.56 39.62 -7.88
CA ASP A 181 -15.58 39.51 -8.94
C ASP A 181 -15.98 38.06 -9.24
N ARG A 182 -15.03 37.13 -9.17
CA ARG A 182 -15.29 35.69 -9.34
C ARG A 182 -16.08 35.12 -8.17
N LEU A 183 -15.77 35.57 -6.96
CA LEU A 183 -16.48 35.17 -5.75
C LEU A 183 -17.92 35.68 -5.73
N GLU A 184 -18.14 36.92 -6.14
CA GLU A 184 -19.46 37.51 -6.28
C GLU A 184 -20.30 36.78 -7.33
N SER A 185 -19.69 36.41 -8.47
CA SER A 185 -20.33 35.60 -9.51
C SER A 185 -20.70 34.18 -9.04
N GLU A 186 -19.83 33.52 -8.27
CA GLU A 186 -20.12 32.20 -7.67
C GLU A 186 -21.23 32.28 -6.61
N LEU A 187 -21.25 33.34 -5.79
CA LEU A 187 -22.27 33.58 -4.77
C LEU A 187 -23.64 33.92 -5.39
N ALA A 188 -23.65 34.64 -6.51
CA ALA A 188 -24.87 35.00 -7.26
C ALA A 188 -25.57 33.80 -7.92
N SER A 189 -24.88 32.66 -8.09
CA SER A 189 -25.43 31.45 -8.73
C SER A 189 -26.49 30.69 -7.91
N GLY A 190 -26.87 31.20 -6.72
CA GLY A 190 -28.15 30.90 -6.06
C GLY A 190 -28.44 29.42 -5.75
N GLY A 191 -27.85 28.88 -4.68
CA GLY A 191 -28.19 27.55 -4.13
C GLY A 191 -27.34 27.18 -2.91
N ASN A 192 -27.23 25.88 -2.58
CA ASN A 192 -26.24 25.32 -1.61
C ASN A 192 -24.78 25.77 -1.86
N ALA A 193 -24.54 26.45 -2.99
CA ALA A 193 -23.36 27.18 -3.39
C ALA A 193 -22.87 28.21 -2.36
N ALA A 194 -23.70 28.84 -1.52
CA ALA A 194 -23.20 29.84 -0.55
C ALA A 194 -22.34 29.25 0.60
N LYS A 195 -22.55 27.98 0.98
CA LYS A 195 -21.72 27.25 1.97
C LYS A 195 -20.45 26.63 1.34
N GLN A 196 -20.43 26.44 0.01
CA GLN A 196 -19.30 25.84 -0.70
C GLN A 196 -18.00 26.68 -0.76
N PRO A 197 -18.00 28.02 -0.92
CA PRO A 197 -16.77 28.79 -0.99
C PRO A 197 -16.01 28.77 0.34
N LEU A 198 -16.71 28.75 1.47
CA LEU A 198 -16.11 28.57 2.80
C LEU A 198 -15.45 27.19 2.92
N TYR A 199 -16.19 26.15 2.55
CA TYR A 199 -15.72 24.77 2.57
C TYR A 199 -14.47 24.59 1.67
N ARG A 200 -14.43 25.24 0.52
CA ARG A 200 -13.28 25.10 -0.41
C ARG A 200 -12.04 25.88 0.05
N ARG A 201 -12.19 26.99 0.77
CA ARG A 201 -11.05 27.81 1.25
C ARG A 201 -10.29 27.15 2.39
N TRP A 202 -10.99 26.56 3.37
CA TRP A 202 -10.27 25.86 4.46
C TRP A 202 -9.55 24.61 3.95
N ILE A 203 -10.05 23.94 2.90
CA ILE A 203 -9.34 22.82 2.24
C ILE A 203 -8.02 23.31 1.63
N VAL A 204 -7.97 24.52 1.10
CA VAL A 204 -6.71 25.14 0.65
C VAL A 204 -5.79 25.38 1.84
N LEU A 205 -6.31 25.90 2.95
CA LEU A 205 -5.52 26.10 4.19
C LEU A 205 -4.97 24.78 4.75
N GLU A 206 -5.77 23.71 4.74
CA GLU A 206 -5.37 22.35 5.10
C GLU A 206 -4.26 21.85 4.17
N ALA A 207 -4.41 22.04 2.85
CA ALA A 207 -3.41 21.66 1.86
C ALA A 207 -2.08 22.42 2.05
N ILE A 208 -2.13 23.73 2.33
CA ILE A 208 -0.97 24.56 2.65
C ILE A 208 -0.30 24.03 3.92
N THR A 209 -1.09 23.72 4.94
CA THR A 209 -0.61 23.17 6.21
C THR A 209 0.10 21.82 5.99
N ALA A 210 -0.41 20.96 5.12
CA ALA A 210 0.18 19.68 4.81
C ALA A 210 1.48 19.78 3.99
N GLY A 211 1.48 20.58 2.90
CA GLY A 211 2.51 20.52 1.86
C GLY A 211 3.42 21.73 1.71
N CYS A 212 3.05 22.92 2.21
CA CYS A 212 3.83 24.15 2.02
C CYS A 212 4.65 24.53 3.27
N PRO A 213 5.70 25.37 3.14
CA PRO A 213 6.40 25.94 4.30
C PRO A 213 5.48 26.78 5.21
N VAL A 214 5.86 26.93 6.48
CA VAL A 214 5.07 27.65 7.50
C VAL A 214 4.85 29.13 7.13
N GLU A 215 5.75 29.72 6.37
CA GLU A 215 5.68 31.10 5.91
C GLU A 215 4.47 31.33 4.99
N VAL A 216 4.12 30.32 4.18
CA VAL A 216 2.93 30.35 3.31
C VAL A 216 1.66 30.20 4.14
N LEU A 217 1.69 29.33 5.17
CA LEU A 217 0.60 29.18 6.12
C LEU A 217 0.32 30.50 6.83
N GLN A 218 1.35 31.14 7.40
CA GLN A 218 1.23 32.42 8.10
C GLN A 218 0.62 33.52 7.22
N ARG A 219 1.11 33.64 5.97
CA ARG A 219 0.62 34.67 5.03
C ARG A 219 -0.84 34.50 4.64
N HIS A 220 -1.30 33.26 4.47
CA HIS A 220 -2.63 32.98 3.95
C HIS A 220 -3.64 32.54 5.01
N HIS A 221 -3.21 32.34 6.27
CA HIS A 221 -4.07 31.89 7.36
C HIS A 221 -5.29 32.79 7.50
N ASP A 222 -5.10 34.06 7.80
CA ASP A 222 -6.23 34.95 8.11
C ASP A 222 -7.16 35.11 6.90
N ARG A 223 -6.62 35.21 5.68
CA ARG A 223 -7.42 35.31 4.44
C ARG A 223 -8.27 34.07 4.17
N LEU A 224 -7.75 32.87 4.47
CA LEU A 224 -8.45 31.61 4.23
C LEU A 224 -9.32 31.18 5.43
N TRP A 225 -8.99 31.67 6.64
CA TRP A 225 -9.67 31.40 7.91
C TRP A 225 -10.86 32.34 8.16
N SER A 226 -10.69 33.65 7.92
CA SER A 226 -11.60 34.75 8.33
C SER A 226 -13.05 34.67 7.84
N VAL A 227 -13.35 33.86 6.83
CA VAL A 227 -14.74 33.76 6.35
C VAL A 227 -15.54 32.68 7.08
N ALA A 228 -14.90 31.86 7.93
CA ALA A 228 -15.61 31.03 8.92
C ALA A 228 -16.13 31.86 10.12
N ALA A 229 -15.49 33.00 10.42
CA ALA A 229 -15.93 33.94 11.47
C ALA A 229 -16.98 34.92 10.93
N ASN A 230 -16.76 35.51 9.75
CA ASN A 230 -17.62 36.59 9.23
C ASN A 230 -18.96 36.12 8.64
N ALA A 231 -19.15 34.81 8.39
CA ALA A 231 -20.48 34.28 8.05
C ALA A 231 -21.40 34.13 9.27
N ASN A 232 -20.87 34.23 10.49
CA ASN A 232 -21.55 33.87 11.74
C ASN A 232 -21.80 35.03 12.70
N GLU A 233 -21.19 36.20 12.51
CA GLU A 233 -21.43 37.37 13.40
C GLU A 233 -22.74 38.12 13.09
N ALA A 234 -23.44 37.79 12.00
CA ALA A 234 -24.63 38.53 11.56
C ALA A 234 -26.00 37.91 11.94
N ARG A 235 -26.08 36.76 12.62
CA ARG A 235 -27.38 36.14 12.97
C ARG A 235 -27.35 35.44 14.32
N SER A 236 -28.00 36.04 15.32
CA SER A 236 -28.29 35.37 16.59
C SER A 236 -29.46 34.40 16.44
N GLU A 237 -29.17 33.11 16.46
CA GLU A 237 -30.02 32.07 17.03
C GLU A 237 -29.05 31.02 17.62
N ASP A 238 -29.21 30.65 18.90
CA ASP A 238 -28.21 29.86 19.68
C ASP A 238 -27.78 28.55 19.00
N ALA A 239 -28.64 27.96 18.15
CA ALA A 239 -28.32 26.79 17.33
C ALA A 239 -27.30 27.07 16.22
N ALA A 240 -27.36 28.25 15.58
CA ALA A 240 -26.42 28.65 14.52
C ALA A 240 -25.03 28.95 15.07
N ALA A 241 -24.95 29.55 16.26
CA ALA A 241 -23.69 29.77 16.98
C ALA A 241 -23.04 28.44 17.40
N ALA A 242 -23.85 27.46 17.83
CA ALA A 242 -23.36 26.11 18.15
C ALA A 242 -22.89 25.36 16.89
N GLU A 243 -23.61 25.44 15.78
CA GLU A 243 -23.22 24.84 14.48
C GLU A 243 -21.94 25.48 13.91
N ALA A 244 -21.79 26.80 14.08
CA ALA A 244 -20.59 27.56 13.73
C ALA A 244 -19.36 27.14 14.55
N ALA A 245 -19.52 27.00 15.86
CA ALA A 245 -18.47 26.53 16.76
C ALA A 245 -18.08 25.08 16.45
N ALA A 246 -19.05 24.20 16.20
CA ALA A 246 -18.80 22.80 15.82
C ALA A 246 -18.04 22.69 14.48
N SER A 247 -18.40 23.50 13.50
CA SER A 247 -17.71 23.58 12.20
C SER A 247 -16.27 24.07 12.35
N SER A 248 -16.06 25.09 13.20
CA SER A 248 -14.73 25.63 13.48
C SER A 248 -13.82 24.60 14.16
N ASN A 249 -14.36 23.84 15.13
CA ASN A 249 -13.61 22.76 15.80
C ASN A 249 -13.23 21.65 14.82
N LYS A 250 -14.14 21.26 13.92
CA LYS A 250 -13.83 20.29 12.85
C LYS A 250 -12.66 20.77 11.97
N ILE A 251 -12.65 22.04 11.57
CA ILE A 251 -11.55 22.60 10.76
C ILE A 251 -10.25 22.60 11.56
N ARG A 252 -10.25 23.02 12.84
CA ARG A 252 -9.05 22.98 13.70
C ARG A 252 -8.46 21.57 13.77
N ARG A 253 -9.29 20.55 13.96
CA ARG A 253 -8.84 19.14 13.95
C ARG A 253 -8.18 18.77 12.63
N GLN A 254 -8.79 19.08 11.49
CA GLN A 254 -8.19 18.79 10.18
C GLN A 254 -6.85 19.49 9.97
N LEU A 255 -6.70 20.74 10.44
CA LEU A 255 -5.43 21.46 10.38
C LEU A 255 -4.35 20.84 11.30
N LEU A 256 -4.73 20.36 12.48
CA LEU A 256 -3.82 19.62 13.36
C LEU A 256 -3.40 18.28 12.73
N LEU A 257 -4.33 17.56 12.10
CA LEU A 257 -4.02 16.33 11.35
C LEU A 257 -3.08 16.60 10.17
N ALA A 258 -3.32 17.68 9.41
CA ALA A 258 -2.45 18.12 8.34
C ALA A 258 -1.05 18.49 8.84
N THR A 259 -0.95 19.10 10.03
CA THR A 259 0.33 19.40 10.69
C THR A 259 1.05 18.12 11.11
N ALA A 260 0.34 17.19 11.75
CA ALA A 260 0.85 15.89 12.18
C ALA A 260 1.43 15.09 11.02
N GLY A 261 0.69 15.06 9.92
CA GLY A 261 1.06 14.40 8.69
C GLY A 261 1.87 15.27 7.75
N SER A 262 2.36 16.46 8.13
CA SER A 262 3.11 17.32 7.20
C SER A 262 4.52 16.77 6.94
N GLY A 263 4.92 16.70 5.67
CA GLY A 263 6.25 16.25 5.26
C GLY A 263 7.33 17.34 5.25
N THR A 264 6.97 18.58 5.57
CA THR A 264 7.91 19.70 5.56
C THR A 264 8.74 19.73 6.84
N ALA A 265 10.04 20.06 6.76
CA ALA A 265 10.92 20.20 7.93
C ALA A 265 10.42 21.24 8.96
N CYS A 266 9.63 22.23 8.52
CA CYS A 266 9.06 23.26 9.38
C CYS A 266 7.77 22.85 10.13
N TRP A 267 7.37 21.57 10.13
CA TRP A 267 6.12 21.13 10.76
C TRP A 267 5.99 21.59 12.22
N GLY A 268 7.09 21.60 12.98
CA GLY A 268 7.10 22.05 14.37
C GLY A 268 6.72 23.52 14.50
N ARG A 269 7.19 24.37 13.58
CA ARG A 269 6.83 25.79 13.51
C ARG A 269 5.36 25.99 13.12
N LYS A 270 4.76 25.08 12.36
CA LYS A 270 3.31 25.09 12.07
C LYS A 270 2.50 24.77 13.32
N LEU A 271 2.95 23.80 14.13
CA LEU A 271 2.33 23.51 15.41
C LEU A 271 2.42 24.73 16.35
N ASP A 272 3.60 25.36 16.44
CA ASP A 272 3.77 26.59 17.25
C ASP A 272 2.85 27.71 16.80
N PHE A 273 2.70 27.89 15.48
CA PHE A 273 1.78 28.86 14.91
C PHE A 273 0.35 28.61 15.40
N PHE A 274 -0.15 27.37 15.37
CA PHE A 274 -1.49 27.05 15.87
C PHE A 274 -1.60 27.14 17.39
N MET A 275 -0.56 26.76 18.15
CA MET A 275 -0.52 26.97 19.61
C MET A 275 -0.59 28.45 19.97
N SER A 276 0.06 29.31 19.18
CA SER A 276 -0.03 30.77 19.34
C SER A 276 -1.40 31.31 18.91
N ALA A 277 -1.99 30.79 17.84
CA ALA A 277 -3.24 31.31 17.29
C ALA A 277 -4.47 30.89 18.11
N TRP A 278 -4.47 29.69 18.71
CA TRP A 278 -5.64 29.11 19.39
C TRP A 278 -5.43 28.92 20.89
N GLY A 279 -4.22 29.14 21.39
CA GLY A 279 -3.79 28.81 22.75
C GLY A 279 -3.46 27.32 22.93
N PRO A 280 -2.53 26.98 23.85
CA PRO A 280 -2.14 25.60 24.11
C PRO A 280 -3.31 24.76 24.62
N ASP A 281 -4.15 25.30 25.50
CA ASP A 281 -5.34 24.59 26.01
C ASP A 281 -6.38 24.32 24.91
N GLY A 282 -6.48 25.23 23.93
CA GLY A 282 -7.35 25.05 22.76
C GLY A 282 -6.88 23.89 21.90
N VAL A 283 -5.58 23.83 21.61
CA VAL A 283 -4.97 22.70 20.88
C VAL A 283 -5.09 21.40 21.67
N ALA A 284 -4.84 21.43 22.98
CA ALA A 284 -4.98 20.26 23.86
C ALA A 284 -6.40 19.71 23.85
N ARG A 285 -7.41 20.59 23.96
CA ARG A 285 -8.83 20.19 23.95
C ARG A 285 -9.21 19.47 22.65
N GLU A 286 -8.76 19.98 21.50
CA GLU A 286 -9.06 19.33 20.21
C GLU A 286 -8.33 17.99 20.06
N LEU A 287 -7.11 17.85 20.60
CA LEU A 287 -6.37 16.58 20.56
C LEU A 287 -6.90 15.56 21.57
N GLN A 288 -7.38 15.98 22.74
CA GLN A 288 -7.84 15.08 23.80
C GLN A 288 -9.10 14.29 23.44
N GLN A 289 -9.86 14.71 22.42
CA GLN A 289 -10.95 13.88 21.91
C GLN A 289 -10.39 12.57 21.36
N ARG A 290 -10.89 11.44 21.88
CA ARG A 290 -10.33 10.09 21.64
C ARG A 290 -10.08 9.76 20.16
N PHE A 291 -10.97 10.20 19.27
CA PHE A 291 -10.83 9.98 17.83
C PHE A 291 -9.75 10.86 17.18
N ASP A 292 -9.51 12.06 17.71
CA ASP A 292 -8.62 13.05 17.13
C ASP A 292 -7.16 12.77 17.48
N LEU A 293 -6.82 12.37 18.72
CA LEU A 293 -5.46 11.90 19.06
C LEU A 293 -5.08 10.66 18.24
N THR A 294 -6.05 9.76 18.04
CA THR A 294 -5.85 8.54 17.24
C THR A 294 -5.51 8.89 15.80
N ALA A 295 -6.30 9.77 15.18
CA ALA A 295 -6.06 10.22 13.81
C ALA A 295 -4.73 11.00 13.69
N PHE A 296 -4.39 11.81 14.69
CA PHE A 296 -3.13 12.55 14.75
C PHE A 296 -1.94 11.59 14.79
N CYS A 297 -1.95 10.61 15.70
CA CYS A 297 -0.88 9.63 15.83
C CYS A 297 -0.72 8.80 14.56
N ASN A 298 -1.82 8.44 13.89
CA ASN A 298 -1.79 7.76 12.60
C ASN A 298 -1.09 8.59 11.52
N ALA A 299 -1.47 9.86 11.39
CA ALA A 299 -0.90 10.77 10.41
C ALA A 299 0.60 11.04 10.68
N ALA A 300 0.98 11.21 11.95
CA ALA A 300 2.36 11.43 12.36
C ALA A 300 3.22 10.16 12.22
N ALA A 301 2.68 8.96 12.46
CA ALA A 301 3.43 7.71 12.35
C ALA A 301 3.81 7.35 10.91
N LEU A 302 3.15 7.94 9.91
CA LEU A 302 3.58 7.88 8.50
C LEU A 302 4.87 8.66 8.24
N ARG A 303 5.36 9.45 9.20
CA ARG A 303 6.56 10.27 9.06
C ARG A 303 7.75 9.62 9.80
N PRO A 304 8.97 9.70 9.25
CA PRO A 304 10.16 9.09 9.86
C PRO A 304 10.58 9.78 11.16
N ASP A 305 10.22 11.05 11.37
CA ASP A 305 10.52 11.85 12.56
C ASP A 305 9.47 11.70 13.68
N TYR A 306 8.76 10.56 13.74
CA TYR A 306 7.65 10.35 14.66
C TYR A 306 8.02 10.55 16.13
N ALA A 307 9.18 10.06 16.58
CA ALA A 307 9.65 10.24 17.95
C ALA A 307 9.83 11.73 18.31
N GLN A 308 10.37 12.53 17.39
CA GLN A 308 10.52 13.98 17.59
C GLN A 308 9.16 14.68 17.69
N ARG A 309 8.17 14.24 16.88
CA ARG A 309 6.81 14.75 16.93
C ARG A 309 6.15 14.50 18.29
N LEU A 310 6.28 13.29 18.82
CA LEU A 310 5.77 12.93 20.14
C LEU A 310 6.45 13.71 21.26
N ARG A 311 7.79 13.83 21.24
CA ARG A 311 8.54 14.62 22.23
C ARG A 311 8.07 16.06 22.29
N ARG A 312 7.85 16.69 21.13
CA ARG A 312 7.38 18.07 21.05
C ARG A 312 5.95 18.22 21.62
N LEU A 313 5.06 17.28 21.31
CA LEU A 313 3.71 17.28 21.88
C LEU A 313 3.74 17.11 23.39
N HIS A 314 4.53 16.17 23.90
CA HIS A 314 4.67 15.95 25.33
C HIS A 314 5.27 17.18 26.03
N ALA A 315 6.31 17.80 25.44
CA ALA A 315 6.88 19.05 25.94
C ALA A 315 5.88 20.22 25.94
N ALA A 316 4.88 20.19 25.06
CA ALA A 316 3.78 21.16 25.03
C ALA A 316 2.65 20.82 26.03
N GLY A 317 2.84 19.83 26.91
CA GLY A 317 1.85 19.41 27.92
C GLY A 317 0.73 18.52 27.38
N MET A 318 0.86 18.00 26.16
CA MET A 318 -0.16 17.17 25.53
C MET A 318 -0.03 15.72 26.04
N PRO A 319 -1.11 15.09 26.54
CA PRO A 319 -1.04 13.73 27.04
C PRO A 319 -0.77 12.75 25.89
N LEU A 320 0.31 11.98 26.00
CA LEU A 320 0.60 10.87 25.11
C LEU A 320 -0.10 9.62 25.66
N GLY A 321 -1.15 9.16 24.97
CA GLY A 321 -1.92 7.98 25.38
C GLY A 321 -1.42 6.68 24.77
N VAL A 322 -2.09 5.57 25.13
CA VAL A 322 -1.89 4.22 24.55
C VAL A 322 -1.94 4.22 23.01
N GLN A 323 -2.65 5.18 22.40
CA GLN A 323 -2.68 5.34 20.95
C GLN A 323 -1.31 5.67 20.35
N ALA A 324 -0.53 6.55 20.98
CA ALA A 324 0.82 6.88 20.51
C ALA A 324 1.72 5.64 20.54
N LEU A 325 1.61 4.84 21.61
CA LEU A 325 2.31 3.57 21.72
C LEU A 325 1.90 2.62 20.59
N ARG A 326 0.60 2.46 20.34
CA ARG A 326 0.05 1.55 19.31
C ARG A 326 0.56 1.91 17.92
N TYR A 327 0.59 3.20 17.59
CA TYR A 327 1.10 3.67 16.30
C TYR A 327 2.62 3.60 16.21
N ALA A 328 3.36 3.80 17.30
CA ALA A 328 4.79 3.60 17.34
C ALA A 328 5.15 2.14 16.98
N ALA A 329 4.50 1.16 17.60
CA ALA A 329 4.72 -0.25 17.26
C ALA A 329 4.23 -0.61 15.87
N ARG A 330 2.98 -0.25 15.50
CA ARG A 330 2.42 -0.56 14.17
C ARG A 330 3.30 -0.07 13.01
N PHE A 331 4.07 1.00 13.24
CA PHE A 331 4.92 1.61 12.23
C PHE A 331 6.43 1.36 12.44
N GLY A 332 6.82 0.51 13.40
CA GLY A 332 8.24 0.17 13.62
C GLY A 332 9.09 1.28 14.25
N HIS A 333 8.49 2.29 14.89
CA HIS A 333 9.22 3.42 15.48
C HIS A 333 9.83 3.06 16.85
N ILE A 334 11.00 2.41 16.83
CA ILE A 334 11.70 1.94 18.04
C ILE A 334 12.02 3.09 19.00
N ASP A 335 12.55 4.21 18.50
CA ASP A 335 12.90 5.37 19.35
C ASP A 335 11.68 5.99 20.01
N ALA A 336 10.53 5.99 19.30
CA ALA A 336 9.28 6.47 19.85
C ALA A 336 8.76 5.54 20.96
N LEU A 337 8.89 4.22 20.78
CA LEU A 337 8.49 3.25 21.82
C LEU A 337 9.36 3.38 23.07
N LYS A 338 10.68 3.48 22.92
CA LYS A 338 11.59 3.71 24.06
C LYS A 338 11.20 4.97 24.80
N TYR A 339 11.07 6.09 24.08
CA TYR A 339 10.64 7.35 24.67
C TYR A 339 9.30 7.25 25.41
N LEU A 340 8.30 6.62 24.79
CA LEU A 340 6.96 6.52 25.38
C LEU A 340 6.95 5.70 26.68
N LEU A 341 7.68 4.60 26.69
CA LEU A 341 7.72 3.67 27.83
C LEU A 341 8.67 4.14 28.94
N ASP A 342 9.76 4.82 28.59
CA ASP A 342 10.82 5.19 29.53
C ASP A 342 10.62 6.60 30.11
N GLU A 343 10.15 7.54 29.29
CA GLU A 343 10.10 8.98 29.64
C GLU A 343 8.68 9.55 29.67
N ALA A 344 7.77 9.07 28.79
CA ALA A 344 6.41 9.62 28.69
C ALA A 344 5.38 8.95 29.61
N GLY A 345 5.80 8.03 30.47
CA GLY A 345 4.95 7.37 31.45
C GLY A 345 3.86 6.47 30.84
N ALA A 346 4.03 6.00 29.60
CA ALA A 346 3.07 5.07 29.01
C ALA A 346 3.11 3.74 29.78
N PRO A 347 1.96 3.20 30.23
CA PRO A 347 1.95 1.98 31.03
C PRO A 347 2.45 0.82 30.17
N ALA A 348 3.52 0.13 30.62
CA ALA A 348 4.02 -1.07 29.94
C ALA A 348 2.94 -2.16 29.82
N ALA A 349 1.99 -2.20 30.77
CA ALA A 349 0.81 -3.08 30.73
C ALA A 349 -0.13 -2.82 29.53
N ALA A 350 -0.01 -1.67 28.84
CA ALA A 350 -0.75 -1.41 27.60
C ALA A 350 -0.13 -2.10 26.37
N ILE A 351 1.04 -2.74 26.51
CA ILE A 351 1.56 -3.69 25.53
C ILE A 351 0.80 -5.00 25.70
N ASP A 352 -0.44 -5.02 25.21
CA ASP A 352 -1.32 -6.19 25.26
C ASP A 352 -1.28 -7.00 23.94
N THR A 353 -2.02 -8.10 23.90
CA THR A 353 -2.13 -8.93 22.70
C THR A 353 -2.74 -8.17 21.52
N ALA A 354 -3.68 -7.24 21.75
CA ALA A 354 -4.30 -6.47 20.68
C ALA A 354 -3.31 -5.48 20.03
N PHE A 355 -2.41 -4.92 20.84
CA PHE A 355 -1.32 -4.07 20.42
C PHE A 355 -0.33 -4.81 19.52
N VAL A 356 0.19 -5.95 19.95
CA VAL A 356 1.16 -6.73 19.16
C VAL A 356 0.51 -7.27 17.89
N ARG A 357 -0.75 -7.72 17.96
CA ARG A 357 -1.53 -8.09 16.77
C ARG A 357 -1.66 -6.95 15.77
N SER A 358 -1.78 -5.70 16.23
CA SER A 358 -1.79 -4.54 15.34
C SER A 358 -0.45 -4.30 14.65
N TYR A 359 0.68 -4.59 15.31
CA TYR A 359 2.01 -4.51 14.68
C TYR A 359 2.21 -5.62 13.65
N VAL A 360 1.82 -6.83 14.01
CA VAL A 360 1.97 -8.02 13.18
C VAL A 360 1.01 -8.05 11.97
N SER A 361 0.07 -7.10 11.90
CA SER A 361 -0.91 -6.96 10.81
C SER A 361 -0.33 -6.46 9.46
N GLU A 362 -1.17 -6.01 8.52
CA GLU A 362 -0.88 -5.67 7.11
C GLU A 362 0.42 -4.89 6.80
N ARG A 363 0.92 -4.06 7.73
CA ARG A 363 2.16 -3.28 7.55
C ARG A 363 3.40 -3.94 8.15
N GLY A 364 3.21 -5.01 8.91
CA GLY A 364 4.25 -5.78 9.58
C GLY A 364 5.38 -6.19 8.64
N PRO A 365 5.14 -6.76 7.43
CA PRO A 365 6.23 -7.23 6.57
C PRO A 365 7.23 -6.16 6.15
N GLN A 366 6.78 -4.92 5.89
CA GLN A 366 7.67 -3.84 5.48
C GLN A 366 8.45 -3.23 6.65
N LEU A 367 7.97 -3.47 7.87
CA LEU A 367 8.43 -2.82 9.11
C LEU A 367 8.91 -3.87 10.12
N ALA A 368 9.07 -5.11 9.68
CA ALA A 368 9.42 -6.25 10.51
C ALA A 368 10.86 -6.09 10.96
N ASP A 369 11.03 -5.73 12.23
CA ASP A 369 12.33 -5.46 12.83
C ASP A 369 12.56 -6.37 14.05
N SER A 370 13.66 -7.11 14.03
CA SER A 370 14.09 -7.99 15.13
C SER A 370 14.48 -7.21 16.39
N GLN A 371 14.90 -5.95 16.27
CA GLN A 371 15.16 -5.05 17.40
C GLN A 371 13.87 -4.69 18.13
N LEU A 372 12.79 -4.44 17.38
CA LEU A 372 11.49 -4.16 17.96
C LEU A 372 10.93 -5.37 18.70
N LEU A 373 11.03 -6.58 18.12
CA LEU A 373 10.62 -7.80 18.81
C LEU A 373 11.36 -7.97 20.14
N ARG A 374 12.69 -7.78 20.15
CA ARG A 374 13.51 -7.83 21.37
C ARG A 374 13.07 -6.82 22.40
N LEU A 375 12.84 -5.57 21.99
CA LEU A 375 12.33 -4.53 22.89
C LEU A 375 11.00 -4.97 23.52
N LEU A 376 10.04 -5.45 22.73
CA LEU A 376 8.74 -5.88 23.27
C LEU A 376 8.87 -7.04 24.28
N LYS A 377 9.77 -7.99 24.02
CA LYS A 377 10.07 -9.09 24.95
C LYS A 377 10.73 -8.60 26.24
N GLU A 378 11.71 -7.71 26.14
CA GLU A 378 12.37 -7.08 27.30
C GLU A 378 11.37 -6.31 28.18
N ARG A 379 10.32 -5.74 27.56
CA ARG A 379 9.24 -5.04 28.27
C ARG A 379 8.11 -5.96 28.75
N GLY A 380 8.31 -7.28 28.69
CA GLY A 380 7.45 -8.27 29.32
C GLY A 380 6.37 -8.90 28.42
N TYR A 381 6.37 -8.63 27.11
CA TYR A 381 5.45 -9.30 26.20
C TYR A 381 5.91 -10.73 25.91
N ALA A 382 5.03 -11.71 26.19
CA ALA A 382 5.25 -13.11 25.84
C ALA A 382 4.62 -13.40 24.47
N PHE A 383 5.46 -13.61 23.46
CA PHE A 383 5.00 -14.01 22.13
C PHE A 383 4.40 -15.41 22.15
N THR A 384 3.37 -15.62 21.33
CA THR A 384 2.62 -16.88 21.23
C THR A 384 2.60 -17.41 19.80
N ALA A 385 2.15 -18.66 19.63
CA ALA A 385 1.93 -19.26 18.31
C ALA A 385 0.93 -18.43 17.46
N ALA A 386 -0.04 -17.77 18.10
CA ALA A 386 -0.98 -16.86 17.41
C ALA A 386 -0.29 -15.63 16.80
N ASP A 387 0.75 -15.10 17.46
CA ASP A 387 1.55 -13.98 16.92
C ASP A 387 2.35 -14.44 15.69
N VAL A 388 2.95 -15.63 15.77
CA VAL A 388 3.67 -16.26 14.63
C VAL A 388 2.71 -16.50 13.47
N LYS A 389 1.52 -17.06 13.73
CA LYS A 389 0.47 -17.26 12.74
C LYS A 389 0.08 -15.96 12.03
N ALA A 390 -0.09 -14.88 12.80
CA ALA A 390 -0.39 -13.58 12.24
C ALA A 390 0.78 -13.08 11.35
N ALA A 391 2.02 -13.21 11.80
CA ALA A 391 3.19 -12.75 11.05
C ALA A 391 3.35 -13.51 9.72
N ALA A 392 3.20 -14.83 9.76
CA ALA A 392 3.22 -15.69 8.58
C ALA A 392 2.09 -15.34 7.60
N ARG A 393 0.87 -15.09 8.10
CA ARG A 393 -0.29 -14.71 7.27
C ARG A 393 -0.05 -13.43 6.47
N TRP A 394 0.65 -12.47 7.06
CA TRP A 394 0.97 -11.21 6.39
C TRP A 394 2.24 -11.28 5.54
N GLY A 395 2.97 -12.40 5.55
CA GLY A 395 4.14 -12.60 4.70
C GLY A 395 5.38 -11.86 5.19
N TRP A 396 5.66 -11.94 6.49
CA TRP A 396 6.87 -11.39 7.08
C TRP A 396 8.16 -11.95 6.43
N PRO A 397 9.24 -11.16 6.34
CA PRO A 397 10.54 -11.64 5.91
C PRO A 397 11.08 -12.75 6.83
N ASP A 398 11.93 -13.62 6.27
CA ASP A 398 12.43 -14.80 6.96
C ASP A 398 13.14 -14.51 8.28
N GLU A 399 14.07 -13.54 8.31
CA GLU A 399 14.86 -13.22 9.51
C GLU A 399 13.99 -12.79 10.72
N PRO A 400 13.13 -11.77 10.63
CA PRO A 400 12.27 -11.38 11.74
C PRO A 400 11.21 -12.45 12.07
N LEU A 401 10.74 -13.23 11.09
CA LEU A 401 9.81 -14.34 11.34
C LEU A 401 10.48 -15.47 12.12
N ILE A 402 11.73 -15.84 11.79
CA ILE A 402 12.52 -16.83 12.54
C ILE A 402 12.78 -16.33 13.96
N ALA A 403 13.16 -15.06 14.13
CA ALA A 403 13.34 -14.46 15.45
C ALA A 403 12.05 -14.56 16.28
N LEU A 404 10.89 -14.24 15.68
CA LEU A 404 9.59 -14.37 16.34
C LEU A 404 9.28 -15.83 16.71
N ILE A 405 9.52 -16.77 15.80
CA ILE A 405 9.37 -18.22 16.05
C ILE A 405 10.23 -18.64 17.23
N GLN A 406 11.48 -18.19 17.33
CA GLN A 406 12.39 -18.52 18.44
C GLN A 406 11.95 -17.87 19.76
N MET A 407 11.35 -16.68 19.72
CA MET A 407 10.94 -15.94 20.91
C MET A 407 9.59 -16.37 21.48
N ALA A 408 8.74 -17.00 20.67
CA ALA A 408 7.42 -17.47 21.08
C ALA A 408 7.51 -18.59 22.13
N VAL A 409 6.63 -18.53 23.12
CA VAL A 409 6.50 -19.55 24.17
C VAL A 409 5.57 -20.65 23.68
N ASP A 410 5.88 -21.90 24.04
CA ASP A 410 5.03 -23.04 23.72
C ASP A 410 3.73 -22.94 24.53
N GLY A 411 2.62 -22.69 23.82
CA GLY A 411 1.33 -22.38 24.42
C GLY A 411 0.32 -22.00 23.34
N GLY A 412 -0.02 -22.95 22.48
CA GLY A 412 -1.16 -22.81 21.57
C GLY A 412 -2.42 -23.30 22.28
N ALA A 413 -3.49 -22.52 22.24
CA ALA A 413 -4.81 -23.09 22.47
C ALA A 413 -5.11 -24.00 21.27
N GLU A 414 -5.40 -25.28 21.51
CA GLU A 414 -6.04 -26.11 20.50
C GLU A 414 -7.43 -25.52 20.25
N ASP A 415 -7.56 -24.72 19.20
CA ASP A 415 -8.87 -24.33 18.72
C ASP A 415 -9.42 -25.42 17.78
N ALA A 416 -10.73 -25.37 17.51
CA ALA A 416 -11.40 -26.36 16.65
C ALA A 416 -10.85 -26.41 15.20
N ASN A 417 -9.89 -25.54 14.84
CA ASN A 417 -9.29 -25.38 13.53
C ASN A 417 -7.85 -25.94 13.42
N GLY A 418 -7.28 -26.48 14.51
CA GLY A 418 -5.95 -27.10 14.53
C GLY A 418 -4.88 -26.25 15.22
N SER A 419 -3.67 -26.79 15.37
CA SER A 419 -2.56 -26.07 16.04
C SER A 419 -2.22 -24.75 15.32
N ASP A 420 -2.11 -23.67 16.09
CA ASP A 420 -1.65 -22.35 15.61
C ASP A 420 -0.31 -22.43 14.84
N TRP A 421 0.56 -23.38 15.21
CA TRP A 421 1.82 -23.65 14.53
C TRP A 421 1.61 -24.22 13.12
N SER A 422 0.67 -25.15 12.95
CA SER A 422 0.31 -25.69 11.63
C SER A 422 -0.36 -24.64 10.76
N ALA A 423 -1.20 -23.76 11.34
CA ALA A 423 -1.75 -22.63 10.61
C ALA A 423 -0.67 -21.63 10.19
N ALA A 424 0.30 -21.35 11.06
CA ALA A 424 1.45 -20.52 10.73
C ALA A 424 2.29 -21.13 9.59
N PHE A 425 2.54 -22.45 9.63
CA PHE A 425 3.19 -23.19 8.56
C PHE A 425 2.46 -23.01 7.23
N ASN A 426 1.15 -23.23 7.21
CA ASN A 426 0.36 -23.09 5.99
C ASN A 426 0.45 -21.69 5.39
N TYR A 427 0.37 -20.65 6.22
CA TYR A 427 0.53 -19.28 5.74
C TYR A 427 1.94 -18.99 5.22
N ALA A 428 2.99 -19.42 5.93
CA ALA A 428 4.37 -19.23 5.50
C ALA A 428 4.65 -19.97 4.17
N ALA A 429 4.17 -21.20 4.05
CA ALA A 429 4.31 -22.03 2.86
C ALA A 429 3.58 -21.43 1.65
N ILE A 430 2.33 -20.98 1.83
CA ILE A 430 1.56 -20.29 0.78
C ILE A 430 2.22 -18.97 0.37
N GLY A 431 2.81 -18.26 1.33
CA GLY A 431 3.59 -17.04 1.11
C GLY A 431 4.91 -17.28 0.37
N GLY A 432 5.38 -18.53 0.31
CA GLY A 432 6.65 -18.90 -0.31
C GLY A 432 7.87 -18.54 0.55
N ALA A 433 7.74 -18.65 1.88
CA ALA A 433 8.85 -18.52 2.82
C ALA A 433 9.94 -19.58 2.56
N SER A 434 11.17 -19.32 2.99
CA SER A 434 12.27 -20.28 2.80
C SER A 434 12.07 -21.57 3.59
N THR A 435 12.79 -22.60 3.17
CA THR A 435 12.87 -23.88 3.87
C THR A 435 13.30 -23.70 5.33
N CYS A 436 14.16 -22.72 5.63
CA CYS A 436 14.57 -22.40 7.01
C CYS A 436 13.39 -22.00 7.91
N VAL A 437 12.46 -21.18 7.39
CA VAL A 437 11.24 -20.80 8.13
C VAL A 437 10.35 -22.01 8.37
N LEU A 438 10.15 -22.83 7.32
CA LEU A 438 9.32 -24.03 7.40
C LEU A 438 9.89 -25.06 8.39
N GLN A 439 11.21 -25.26 8.38
CA GLN A 439 11.91 -26.10 9.35
C GLN A 439 11.81 -25.55 10.77
N ALA A 440 11.94 -24.23 10.97
CA ALA A 440 11.78 -23.61 12.28
C ALA A 440 10.37 -23.82 12.85
N LEU A 441 9.33 -23.75 12.00
CA LEU A 441 7.94 -24.05 12.39
C LEU A 441 7.74 -25.54 12.68
N ARG A 442 8.37 -26.42 11.91
CA ARG A 442 8.34 -27.87 12.13
C ARG A 442 8.95 -28.26 13.47
N VAL A 443 10.07 -27.65 13.87
CA VAL A 443 10.69 -27.84 15.19
C VAL A 443 9.75 -27.44 16.33
N ARG A 444 8.81 -26.51 16.08
CA ARG A 444 7.74 -26.11 17.03
C ARG A 444 6.51 -27.02 17.00
N GLY A 445 6.56 -28.15 16.28
CA GLY A 445 5.47 -29.11 16.19
C GLY A 445 4.41 -28.78 15.13
N ALA A 446 4.71 -27.91 14.16
CA ALA A 446 3.81 -27.72 13.02
C ALA A 446 3.72 -28.99 12.16
N ALA A 447 2.50 -29.32 11.72
CA ALA A 447 2.27 -30.35 10.72
C ALA A 447 2.72 -29.85 9.34
N VAL A 448 3.38 -30.72 8.57
CA VAL A 448 3.81 -30.40 7.20
C VAL A 448 2.63 -30.58 6.25
N ASP A 449 2.29 -29.51 5.51
CA ASP A 449 1.24 -29.52 4.48
C ASP A 449 1.86 -29.31 3.09
N LEU A 450 1.98 -30.39 2.31
CA LEU A 450 2.55 -30.36 0.97
C LEU A 450 1.74 -29.49 0.00
N ALA A 451 0.40 -29.45 0.14
CA ALA A 451 -0.47 -28.63 -0.71
C ALA A 451 -0.26 -27.13 -0.42
N ALA A 452 -0.02 -26.75 0.84
CA ALA A 452 0.34 -25.39 1.20
C ALA A 452 1.70 -24.98 0.59
N VAL A 453 2.71 -25.87 0.62
CA VAL A 453 4.02 -25.61 -0.01
C VAL A 453 3.89 -25.48 -1.52
N ALA A 454 3.10 -26.33 -2.19
CA ALA A 454 2.87 -26.25 -3.63
C ALA A 454 2.28 -24.90 -4.08
N LYS A 455 1.48 -24.24 -3.23
CA LYS A 455 0.83 -22.96 -3.56
C LYS A 455 1.81 -21.78 -3.71
N GLY A 456 2.98 -21.80 -3.08
CA GLY A 456 3.90 -20.64 -3.10
C GLY A 456 5.39 -20.94 -3.00
N GLY A 457 5.75 -22.12 -2.53
CA GLY A 457 7.14 -22.55 -2.30
C GLY A 457 7.94 -22.84 -3.56
N SER A 458 9.23 -23.10 -3.36
CA SER A 458 10.18 -23.58 -4.37
C SER A 458 10.10 -25.11 -4.53
N GLU A 459 10.75 -25.65 -5.57
CA GLU A 459 10.88 -27.11 -5.70
C GLU A 459 11.72 -27.70 -4.55
N GLU A 460 12.70 -26.96 -4.05
CA GLU A 460 13.50 -27.35 -2.88
C GLU A 460 12.63 -27.50 -1.61
N ALA A 461 11.71 -26.56 -1.39
CA ALA A 461 10.76 -26.65 -0.28
C ALA A 461 9.79 -27.83 -0.46
N LEU A 462 9.40 -28.15 -1.69
CA LEU A 462 8.57 -29.32 -2.01
C LEU A 462 9.32 -30.64 -1.78
N ASP A 463 10.58 -30.73 -2.19
CA ASP A 463 11.41 -31.91 -1.96
C ASP A 463 11.65 -32.14 -0.47
N TRP A 464 11.91 -31.07 0.31
CA TRP A 464 12.01 -31.16 1.76
C TRP A 464 10.69 -31.61 2.40
N ALA A 465 9.55 -31.00 2.04
CA ALA A 465 8.25 -31.35 2.61
C ALA A 465 7.84 -32.78 2.28
N ALA A 466 8.15 -33.26 1.08
CA ALA A 466 7.93 -34.64 0.68
C ALA A 466 8.77 -35.62 1.51
N ALA A 467 10.05 -35.33 1.70
CA ALA A 467 10.95 -36.17 2.48
C ALA A 467 10.51 -36.26 3.96
N GLU A 468 10.04 -35.15 4.56
CA GLU A 468 9.50 -35.16 5.92
C GLU A 468 8.25 -36.05 6.04
N LEU A 469 7.31 -35.93 5.10
CA LEU A 469 6.08 -36.74 5.11
C LEU A 469 6.34 -38.23 4.84
N GLU A 470 7.30 -38.55 3.97
CA GLU A 470 7.74 -39.93 3.71
C GLU A 470 8.39 -40.54 4.96
N ALA A 471 9.21 -39.77 5.68
CA ALA A 471 9.84 -40.20 6.93
C ALA A 471 8.81 -40.43 8.06
N GLU A 472 7.79 -39.56 8.20
CA GLU A 472 6.69 -39.76 9.14
C GLU A 472 5.90 -41.04 8.86
N GLY A 473 5.62 -41.33 7.58
CA GLY A 473 4.88 -42.52 7.16
C GLY A 473 5.63 -43.84 7.41
N GLN A 474 6.98 -43.82 7.35
CA GLN A 474 7.82 -44.99 7.63
C GLN A 474 7.86 -45.38 9.11
N GLY A 475 7.57 -44.45 10.02
CA GLY A 475 7.51 -44.71 11.46
C GLY A 475 6.28 -45.49 11.93
N GLY A 476 5.28 -45.70 11.05
CA GLY A 476 3.96 -46.25 11.42
C GLY A 476 3.59 -47.64 10.90
N SER A 477 4.35 -48.23 9.95
CA SER A 477 4.05 -49.56 9.39
C SER A 477 5.31 -50.30 8.98
N SER A 478 5.44 -51.55 9.43
CA SER A 478 6.53 -52.46 9.07
C SER A 478 6.32 -53.19 7.73
N ASP A 479 5.33 -52.80 6.93
CA ASP A 479 5.12 -53.36 5.59
C ASP A 479 4.67 -52.26 4.60
N GLY A 480 5.41 -52.13 3.49
CA GLY A 480 5.06 -51.33 2.30
C GLY A 480 5.37 -49.83 2.41
N GLY A 481 6.30 -49.34 1.58
CA GLY A 481 6.78 -47.94 1.59
C GLY A 481 5.67 -46.89 1.59
N ALA A 482 5.84 -45.87 2.45
CA ALA A 482 4.90 -44.76 2.58
C ALA A 482 4.70 -44.04 1.23
N LEU A 483 3.55 -44.25 0.62
CA LEU A 483 3.14 -43.53 -0.59
C LEU A 483 2.53 -42.20 -0.18
N LEU A 484 3.15 -41.09 -0.62
CA LEU A 484 2.56 -39.77 -0.54
C LEU A 484 1.18 -39.76 -1.19
N THR A 485 0.20 -39.17 -0.53
CA THR A 485 -1.16 -39.07 -1.08
C THR A 485 -1.22 -38.00 -2.18
N PRO A 486 -1.83 -38.29 -3.34
CA PRO A 486 -2.11 -37.27 -4.35
C PRO A 486 -2.93 -36.10 -3.80
N LEU A 487 -2.68 -34.89 -4.32
CA LEU A 487 -3.42 -33.70 -3.93
C LEU A 487 -4.87 -33.76 -4.43
N ARG A 488 -5.77 -33.11 -3.70
CA ARG A 488 -7.18 -32.99 -4.10
C ARG A 488 -7.31 -32.02 -5.28
N GLU A 489 -8.33 -32.22 -6.11
CA GLU A 489 -8.61 -31.36 -7.27
C GLU A 489 -8.68 -29.87 -6.90
N SER A 490 -9.34 -29.52 -5.78
CA SER A 490 -9.44 -28.13 -5.30
C SER A 490 -8.10 -27.53 -4.89
N GLU A 491 -7.16 -28.34 -4.40
CA GLU A 491 -5.81 -27.91 -4.04
C GLU A 491 -4.99 -27.64 -5.29
N VAL A 492 -5.07 -28.53 -6.29
CA VAL A 492 -4.41 -28.35 -7.60
C VAL A 492 -4.92 -27.11 -8.32
N GLN A 493 -6.23 -26.87 -8.30
CA GLN A 493 -6.83 -25.64 -8.84
C GLN A 493 -6.27 -24.39 -8.16
N CYS A 494 -6.15 -24.40 -6.83
CA CYS A 494 -5.56 -23.27 -6.09
C CYS A 494 -4.08 -23.04 -6.44
N VAL A 495 -3.30 -24.10 -6.65
CA VAL A 495 -1.89 -23.98 -7.12
C VAL A 495 -1.84 -23.34 -8.52
N HIS A 496 -2.75 -23.74 -9.42
CA HIS A 496 -2.86 -23.17 -10.76
C HIS A 496 -3.28 -21.69 -10.74
N GLU A 497 -4.30 -21.32 -9.95
CA GLU A 497 -4.78 -19.94 -9.82
C GLU A 497 -3.69 -19.00 -9.26
N ARG A 498 -2.86 -19.51 -8.35
CA ARG A 498 -1.68 -18.77 -7.86
C ARG A 498 -0.57 -18.67 -8.89
N GLY A 499 -0.58 -19.52 -9.91
CA GLY A 499 0.37 -19.50 -10.99
C GLY A 499 1.69 -20.21 -10.70
N ASN A 500 1.75 -21.14 -9.74
CA ASN A 500 2.96 -21.91 -9.46
C ASN A 500 3.11 -23.10 -10.43
N LEU A 501 3.46 -22.82 -11.69
CA LEU A 501 3.57 -23.86 -12.73
C LEU A 501 4.68 -24.87 -12.40
N ALA A 502 5.81 -24.41 -11.86
CA ALA A 502 6.89 -25.31 -11.44
C ALA A 502 6.46 -26.32 -10.37
N ALA A 503 5.60 -25.91 -9.43
CA ALA A 503 5.03 -26.85 -8.46
C ALA A 503 4.10 -27.87 -9.15
N LEU A 504 3.29 -27.45 -10.12
CA LEU A 504 2.47 -28.38 -10.91
C LEU A 504 3.31 -29.39 -11.70
N HIS A 505 4.41 -28.93 -12.31
CA HIS A 505 5.37 -29.82 -12.99
C HIS A 505 6.03 -30.79 -12.01
N TRP A 506 6.43 -30.31 -10.83
CA TRP A 506 7.00 -31.14 -9.78
C TRP A 506 6.01 -32.21 -9.29
N LEU A 507 4.76 -31.82 -9.02
CA LEU A 507 3.67 -32.72 -8.60
C LEU A 507 3.39 -33.78 -9.66
N HIS A 508 3.36 -33.38 -10.94
CA HIS A 508 3.17 -34.30 -12.06
C HIS A 508 4.31 -35.33 -12.16
N ARG A 509 5.56 -34.88 -12.05
CA ARG A 509 6.74 -35.78 -12.08
C ARG A 509 6.76 -36.78 -10.93
N ARG A 510 6.26 -36.38 -9.75
CA ARG A 510 6.14 -37.24 -8.56
C ARG A 510 4.88 -38.12 -8.54
N GLY A 511 4.00 -38.03 -9.56
CA GLY A 511 2.76 -38.80 -9.61
C GLY A 511 1.71 -38.36 -8.58
N LEU A 512 1.79 -37.12 -8.09
CA LEU A 512 0.93 -36.57 -7.03
C LEU A 512 -0.27 -35.79 -7.55
N LEU A 513 -0.56 -35.92 -8.85
CA LEU A 513 -1.75 -35.40 -9.49
C LEU A 513 -2.66 -36.58 -9.87
N ASP A 514 -3.93 -36.51 -9.47
CA ASP A 514 -4.92 -37.50 -9.90
C ASP A 514 -5.29 -37.33 -11.39
N GLY A 515 -5.86 -38.38 -11.99
CA GLY A 515 -6.19 -38.37 -13.42
C GLY A 515 -7.17 -37.26 -13.83
N ARG A 516 -8.07 -36.85 -12.91
CA ARG A 516 -8.99 -35.73 -13.13
C ARG A 516 -8.25 -34.40 -13.20
N SER A 517 -7.34 -34.15 -12.26
CA SER A 517 -6.52 -32.93 -12.26
C SER A 517 -5.62 -32.84 -13.48
N VAL A 518 -5.03 -33.96 -13.91
CA VAL A 518 -4.22 -34.00 -15.15
C VAL A 518 -5.06 -33.66 -16.37
N SER A 519 -6.26 -34.25 -16.50
CA SER A 519 -7.18 -33.92 -17.58
C SER A 519 -7.67 -32.48 -17.54
N TRP A 520 -7.85 -31.89 -16.35
CA TRP A 520 -8.27 -30.50 -16.20
C TRP A 520 -7.16 -29.51 -16.55
N LEU A 521 -5.91 -29.84 -16.20
CA LEU A 521 -4.71 -29.05 -16.55
C LEU A 521 -4.33 -29.18 -18.03
N ALA A 522 -4.75 -30.25 -18.71
CA ALA A 522 -4.52 -30.43 -20.14
C ALA A 522 -5.09 -29.24 -20.94
N GLY A 523 -4.23 -28.57 -21.69
CA GLY A 523 -4.58 -27.35 -22.44
C GLY A 523 -4.54 -26.04 -21.64
N ARG A 524 -4.27 -26.11 -20.31
CA ARG A 524 -4.06 -24.94 -19.44
C ARG A 524 -2.60 -24.77 -19.03
N VAL A 525 -1.90 -25.89 -18.87
CA VAL A 525 -0.48 -25.96 -18.50
C VAL A 525 0.18 -27.01 -19.39
N GLU A 526 1.34 -26.69 -19.96
CA GLU A 526 2.16 -27.67 -20.66
C GLU A 526 2.82 -28.60 -19.64
N LEU A 527 2.12 -29.65 -19.22
CA LEU A 527 2.68 -30.71 -18.38
C LEU A 527 3.56 -31.61 -19.28
N GLY A 528 4.81 -31.86 -18.87
CA GLY A 528 5.71 -32.79 -19.57
C GLY A 528 5.21 -34.24 -19.55
N ALA A 529 5.91 -35.17 -20.19
CA ALA A 529 5.50 -36.59 -20.26
C ALA A 529 5.22 -37.19 -18.87
N ALA A 530 4.13 -37.96 -18.77
CA ALA A 530 3.73 -38.63 -17.53
C ALA A 530 4.81 -39.64 -17.06
N PRO A 531 5.02 -39.79 -15.74
CA PRO A 531 5.89 -40.84 -15.23
C PRO A 531 5.35 -42.20 -15.69
N ALA A 532 6.23 -43.06 -16.20
CA ALA A 532 5.86 -44.42 -16.60
C ALA A 532 5.23 -45.13 -15.40
N ALA A 533 4.01 -45.63 -15.55
CA ALA A 533 3.32 -46.39 -14.52
C ALA A 533 4.20 -47.57 -14.09
N ALA A 534 4.75 -47.52 -12.88
CA ALA A 534 5.43 -48.65 -12.28
C ALA A 534 4.38 -49.72 -11.94
N GLY A 535 4.42 -50.85 -12.64
CA GLY A 535 3.80 -52.10 -12.18
C GLY A 535 2.44 -52.46 -12.79
N GLY A 536 2.37 -52.61 -14.10
CA GLY A 536 1.41 -53.55 -14.70
C GLY A 536 1.98 -54.96 -14.58
N VAL A 537 1.53 -55.72 -13.58
CA VAL A 537 1.79 -57.17 -13.52
C VAL A 537 0.96 -57.84 -14.61
N GLU A 538 1.65 -58.44 -15.59
CA GLU A 538 1.07 -59.37 -16.56
C GLU A 538 0.48 -60.59 -15.83
N ARG A 539 -0.84 -60.74 -15.85
CA ARG A 539 -1.55 -61.80 -16.58
C ARG A 539 -3.06 -61.68 -16.45
#